data_AF-A0A7Y3U4T2-F1
#
_entry.id   AF-A0A7Y3U4T2-F1
#
_cell.length_a   1.000
_cell.length_b   1.000
_cell.length_c   1.000
_cell.angle_alpha   90.00
_cell.angle_beta   90.00
_cell.angle_gamma   90.00
#
_symmetry.space_group_name_H-M   'P 1'
#
loop_
_entity.id
_entity.type
_entity.pdbx_description
1 polymer ?
#
loop_
_entity_poly.entity_id
_entity_poly.type
_entity_poly.pdbx_seq_one_letter_code
_entity_poly.pdbx_strand_id
1 'polypeptide(L)'
;MGKIVPLIPFFVFVLMTLGCESFMKKESKKPCTTDSFSGEIVSPPKSKGYLASGATVNIDTGEENKKTSLLDQFEQTRKALSLSQEKIATLERDLESEKTIKTAFETELEELKKQLEATQQLIIENEKIGKQLEQSQEPYEKKIRELTLELTKAQIEETKAKQELIGLKIEQLVEKKKQKPQNPQ
;
A
#
# COMPACT_ATOMS: atom_id res chain seq x y z
N MET A 1 1.47 10.02 34.18
CA MET A 1 0.73 10.74 33.12
C MET A 1 1.72 11.05 31.99
N GLY A 2 1.78 10.20 30.95
CA GLY A 2 2.67 10.37 29.80
C GLY A 2 1.83 10.42 28.53
N LYS A 3 2.04 11.47 27.73
CA LYS A 3 1.17 11.91 26.63
C LYS A 3 1.28 10.96 25.43
N ILE A 4 0.14 10.49 24.92
CA ILE A 4 0.03 9.78 23.64
C ILE A 4 0.13 10.84 22.54
N VAL A 5 1.18 10.77 21.72
CA VAL A 5 1.30 11.54 20.48
C VAL A 5 0.60 10.73 19.38
N PRO A 6 -0.41 11.26 18.68
CA PRO A 6 -1.01 10.54 17.56
C PRO A 6 -0.08 10.62 16.36
N LEU A 7 0.48 9.47 15.97
CA LEU A 7 1.10 9.29 14.67
C LEU A 7 -0.01 9.42 13.61
N ILE A 8 -0.13 10.60 13.01
CA ILE A 8 -0.90 10.79 11.79
C ILE A 8 -0.22 9.93 10.70
N PRO A 9 -0.94 9.06 9.99
CA PRO A 9 -0.32 8.21 8.99
C PRO A 9 0.17 9.09 7.84
N PHE A 10 1.48 9.07 7.61
CA PHE A 10 2.24 9.73 6.55
C PHE A 10 1.58 9.58 5.15
N PHE A 11 0.77 8.53 4.99
CA PHE A 11 -0.02 8.21 3.81
C PHE A 11 -0.99 9.33 3.39
N VAL A 12 -1.57 10.07 4.33
CA VAL A 12 -2.52 11.18 4.02
C VAL A 12 -1.78 12.42 3.50
N PHE A 13 -0.53 12.63 3.93
CA PHE A 13 0.28 13.76 3.49
C PHE A 13 0.79 13.56 2.06
N VAL A 14 1.20 12.34 1.70
CA VAL A 14 1.68 12.01 0.35
C VAL A 14 0.56 12.12 -0.70
N LEU A 15 -0.68 11.74 -0.36
CA LEU A 15 -1.84 11.88 -1.24
C LEU A 15 -2.20 13.35 -1.52
N MET A 16 -1.94 14.27 -0.58
CA MET A 16 -2.20 15.70 -0.76
C MET A 16 -1.12 16.41 -1.59
N THR A 17 0.11 15.91 -1.62
CA THR A 17 1.21 16.55 -2.35
C THR A 17 1.33 16.14 -3.82
N LEU A 18 0.73 15.00 -4.23
CA LEU A 18 0.84 14.48 -5.60
C LEU A 18 -0.36 14.78 -6.51
N GLY A 19 -1.44 15.39 -5.98
CA GLY A 19 -2.74 15.47 -6.67
C GLY A 19 -3.07 16.78 -7.41
N CYS A 20 -2.14 17.73 -7.58
CA CYS A 20 -2.46 19.08 -8.07
C CYS A 20 -1.53 19.61 -9.16
N GLU A 21 -1.24 18.84 -10.22
CA GLU A 21 -0.62 19.39 -11.43
C GLU A 21 -1.21 18.76 -12.70
N SER A 22 -2.26 19.38 -13.25
CA SER A 22 -2.44 19.59 -14.70
C SER A 22 -3.83 20.14 -15.00
N PHE A 23 -4.05 21.40 -14.64
CA PHE A 23 -5.14 22.19 -15.20
C PHE A 23 -4.54 23.50 -15.73
N MET A 24 -4.78 23.76 -17.02
CA MET A 24 -4.62 25.00 -17.78
C MET A 24 -3.53 25.06 -18.87
N LYS A 25 -3.99 25.61 -20.01
CA LYS A 25 -3.32 26.12 -21.22
C LYS A 25 -3.18 25.11 -22.37
N LYS A 26 -3.54 25.42 -23.62
CA LYS A 26 -4.01 26.68 -24.23
C LYS A 26 -4.57 26.32 -25.61
N GLU A 27 -5.75 26.83 -25.95
CA GLU A 27 -6.17 26.96 -27.34
C GLU A 27 -5.22 27.90 -28.08
N SER A 28 -4.60 27.43 -29.16
CA SER A 28 -3.92 28.28 -30.14
C SER A 28 -4.70 28.28 -31.43
N LYS A 29 -5.32 29.42 -31.69
CA LYS A 29 -6.15 29.75 -32.85
C LYS A 29 -5.26 30.39 -33.94
N LYS A 30 -5.44 29.90 -35.18
CA LYS A 30 -5.19 30.56 -36.50
C LYS A 30 -3.72 30.70 -36.98
N PRO A 31 -3.46 30.86 -38.31
CA PRO A 31 -4.40 31.29 -39.36
C PRO A 31 -4.48 30.43 -40.63
N CYS A 32 -5.60 30.67 -41.31
CA CYS A 32 -5.97 30.28 -42.66
C CYS A 32 -5.08 31.03 -43.66
N THR A 33 -4.34 30.29 -44.49
CA THR A 33 -3.62 30.88 -45.62
C THR A 33 -4.61 31.07 -46.76
N THR A 34 -4.78 32.33 -47.15
CA THR A 34 -5.61 32.76 -48.27
C THR A 34 -4.72 32.74 -49.50
N ASP A 35 -4.78 31.68 -50.30
CA ASP A 35 -4.21 31.72 -51.66
C ASP A 35 -5.34 32.03 -52.63
N SER A 36 -5.51 33.35 -52.82
CA SER A 36 -6.15 33.95 -53.98
C SER A 36 -5.34 33.61 -55.23
N PHE A 37 -5.74 32.58 -55.96
CA PHE A 37 -5.40 32.42 -57.38
C PHE A 37 -6.51 33.03 -58.24
N SER A 38 -6.34 34.30 -58.55
CA SER A 38 -6.91 34.91 -59.75
C SER A 38 -6.14 34.38 -60.97
N GLY A 39 -6.81 33.69 -61.88
CA GLY A 39 -6.18 33.20 -63.09
C GLY A 39 -7.16 32.49 -64.01
N GLU A 40 -7.71 33.28 -64.93
CA GLU A 40 -8.09 32.84 -66.28
C GLU A 40 -9.22 31.80 -66.41
N ILE A 41 -10.45 32.29 -66.54
CA ILE A 41 -11.55 31.56 -67.17
C ILE A 41 -11.23 31.47 -68.67
N VAL A 42 -10.43 30.47 -69.05
CA VAL A 42 -10.33 30.04 -70.46
C VAL A 42 -11.56 29.19 -70.75
N SER A 43 -12.44 29.74 -71.58
CA SER A 43 -13.62 29.05 -72.07
C SER A 43 -13.21 27.75 -72.78
N PRO A 44 -13.73 26.57 -72.43
CA PRO A 44 -13.38 25.35 -73.14
C PRO A 44 -13.96 25.41 -74.57
N PRO A 45 -13.24 24.89 -75.58
CA PRO A 45 -13.74 24.84 -76.94
C PRO A 45 -15.03 24.01 -76.97
N LYS A 46 -16.07 24.54 -77.62
CA LYS A 46 -17.35 23.83 -77.83
C LYS A 46 -17.14 22.65 -78.78
N SER A 47 -16.60 21.55 -78.28
CA SER A 47 -16.52 20.29 -79.01
C SER A 47 -17.92 19.66 -79.05
N LYS A 48 -18.62 19.81 -80.17
CA LYS A 48 -19.79 19.00 -80.53
C LYS A 48 -19.30 17.59 -80.86
N GLY A 49 -19.05 16.78 -79.84
CA GLY A 49 -18.71 15.37 -79.97
C GLY A 49 -19.81 14.49 -79.37
N TYR A 50 -20.07 13.33 -79.99
CA TYR A 50 -21.09 12.33 -79.62
C TYR A 50 -20.95 11.75 -78.20
N LEU A 51 -19.90 12.12 -77.46
CA LEU A 51 -19.70 11.79 -76.04
C LEU A 51 -20.24 12.88 -75.09
N ALA A 52 -20.68 14.04 -75.59
CA ALA A 52 -21.26 15.10 -74.78
C ALA A 52 -22.62 14.71 -74.16
N SER A 53 -23.26 13.66 -74.68
CA SER A 53 -24.44 13.01 -74.08
C SER A 53 -24.15 11.56 -73.65
N GLY A 54 -22.92 11.26 -73.24
CA GLY A 54 -22.60 9.98 -72.62
C GLY A 54 -23.38 9.83 -71.32
N ALA A 55 -24.23 8.81 -71.24
CA ALA A 55 -25.04 8.51 -70.06
C ALA A 55 -24.15 8.43 -68.82
N THR A 56 -24.25 9.43 -67.95
CA THR A 56 -23.66 9.37 -66.61
C THR A 56 -24.45 8.36 -65.80
N VAL A 57 -23.81 7.26 -65.42
CA VAL A 57 -24.38 6.30 -64.46
C VAL A 57 -24.59 7.02 -63.15
N ASN A 58 -25.85 7.34 -62.83
CA ASN A 58 -26.23 7.84 -61.52
C ASN A 58 -26.15 6.66 -60.55
N ILE A 59 -25.08 6.61 -59.76
CA ILE A 59 -24.92 5.63 -58.69
C ILE A 59 -25.75 6.15 -57.51
N ASP A 60 -26.94 5.58 -57.35
CA ASP A 60 -27.82 5.92 -56.24
C ASP A 60 -27.26 5.28 -54.96
N THR A 61 -26.76 6.10 -54.04
CA THR A 61 -26.12 5.64 -52.78
C THR A 61 -27.13 5.44 -51.65
N GLY A 62 -28.44 5.51 -51.92
CA GLY A 62 -29.49 5.07 -50.99
C GLY A 62 -29.70 5.96 -49.75
N GLU A 63 -29.07 7.13 -49.66
CA GLU A 63 -29.35 8.12 -48.60
C GLU A 63 -30.27 9.23 -49.13
N GLU A 64 -31.57 9.09 -48.86
CA GLU A 64 -32.65 9.92 -49.45
C GLU A 64 -32.59 11.43 -49.15
N ASN A 65 -31.64 11.96 -48.36
CA ASN A 65 -31.68 13.38 -47.95
C ASN A 65 -30.33 14.13 -47.99
N LYS A 66 -29.28 13.63 -48.64
CA LYS A 66 -28.04 14.40 -48.86
C LYS A 66 -27.46 14.13 -50.26
N LYS A 67 -27.68 15.05 -51.21
CA LYS A 67 -26.93 15.10 -52.47
C LYS A 67 -25.49 15.58 -52.22
N THR A 68 -24.69 14.75 -51.57
CA THR A 68 -23.23 14.89 -51.61
C THR A 68 -22.73 14.23 -52.89
N SER A 69 -21.77 14.84 -53.58
CA SER A 69 -21.14 14.18 -54.73
C SER A 69 -20.52 12.85 -54.27
N LEU A 70 -20.48 11.82 -55.12
CA LEU A 70 -19.77 10.55 -54.85
C LEU A 70 -18.32 10.83 -54.38
N LEU A 71 -17.74 11.91 -54.90
CA LEU A 71 -16.42 12.40 -54.53
C LEU A 71 -16.35 12.86 -53.06
N ASP A 72 -17.38 13.54 -52.56
CA ASP A 72 -17.43 14.01 -51.18
C ASP A 72 -17.61 12.84 -50.20
N GLN A 73 -18.40 11.83 -50.57
CA GLN A 73 -18.54 10.60 -49.78
C GLN A 73 -17.23 9.81 -49.73
N PHE A 74 -16.50 9.75 -50.85
CA PHE A 74 -15.18 9.14 -50.90
C PHE A 74 -14.17 9.90 -50.02
N GLU A 75 -14.20 11.23 -50.03
CA GLU A 75 -13.31 12.02 -49.18
C GLU A 75 -13.66 11.85 -47.69
N GLN A 76 -14.95 11.78 -47.33
CA GLN A 76 -15.40 11.52 -45.97
C GLN A 76 -14.98 10.14 -45.47
N THR A 77 -15.17 9.10 -46.28
CA THR A 77 -14.76 7.72 -45.92
C THR A 77 -13.24 7.60 -45.82
N ARG A 78 -12.48 8.27 -46.69
CA ARG A 78 -11.02 8.35 -46.58
C ARG A 78 -10.57 9.04 -45.29
N LYS A 79 -11.20 10.16 -44.91
CA LYS A 79 -10.93 10.85 -43.64
C LYS A 79 -11.28 9.96 -42.44
N ALA A 80 -12.42 9.28 -42.49
CA ALA A 80 -12.83 8.34 -41.44
C ALA A 80 -11.86 7.15 -41.30
N LEU A 81 -11.36 6.61 -42.42
CA LEU A 81 -10.36 5.54 -42.42
C LEU A 81 -9.04 6.02 -41.81
N SER A 82 -8.57 7.22 -42.19
CA SER A 82 -7.36 7.81 -41.61
C SER A 82 -7.48 8.01 -40.10
N LEU A 83 -8.62 8.52 -39.63
CA LEU A 83 -8.90 8.69 -38.19
C LEU A 83 -8.98 7.34 -37.47
N SER A 84 -9.54 6.31 -38.10
CA SER A 84 -9.59 4.96 -37.55
C SER A 84 -8.18 4.36 -37.42
N GLN A 85 -7.33 4.53 -38.43
CA GLN A 85 -5.94 4.07 -38.39
C GLN A 85 -5.15 4.77 -37.29
N GLU A 86 -5.33 6.08 -37.13
CA GLU A 86 -4.70 6.84 -36.04
C GLU A 86 -5.15 6.33 -34.67
N LYS A 87 -6.45 6.07 -34.49
CA LYS A 87 -7.01 5.48 -33.26
C LYS A 87 -6.46 4.08 -32.98
N ILE A 88 -6.30 3.24 -34.00
CA ILE A 88 -5.70 1.91 -33.85
C ILE A 88 -4.26 2.07 -33.37
N ALA A 89 -3.47 2.95 -34.00
CA ALA A 89 -2.09 3.20 -33.60
C ALA A 89 -1.95 3.78 -32.17
N THR A 90 -2.92 4.57 -31.70
CA THR A 90 -2.95 5.01 -30.30
C THR A 90 -3.27 3.86 -29.36
N LEU A 91 -4.30 3.06 -29.67
CA LEU A 91 -4.70 1.92 -28.83
C LEU A 91 -3.60 0.85 -28.75
N GLU A 92 -2.84 0.62 -29.82
CA GLU A 92 -1.69 -0.30 -29.81
C GLU A 92 -0.59 0.16 -28.86
N ARG A 93 -0.32 1.47 -28.84
CA ARG A 93 0.67 2.07 -27.93
C ARG A 93 0.20 1.99 -26.48
N ASP A 94 -1.07 2.30 -26.24
CA ASP A 94 -1.66 2.22 -24.91
C ASP A 94 -1.66 0.77 -24.40
N LEU A 95 -2.01 -0.19 -25.24
CA LEU A 95 -1.97 -1.62 -24.92
C LEU A 95 -0.56 -2.08 -24.56
N GLU A 96 0.46 -1.63 -25.30
CA GLU A 96 1.84 -1.99 -24.98
C GLU A 96 2.28 -1.36 -23.65
N SER A 97 1.90 -0.11 -23.38
CA SER A 97 2.15 0.52 -22.09
C SER A 97 1.49 -0.22 -20.93
N GLU A 98 0.25 -0.65 -21.07
CA GLU A 98 -0.48 -1.42 -20.07
C GLU A 98 0.16 -2.79 -19.82
N LYS A 99 0.69 -3.46 -20.85
CA LYS A 99 1.46 -4.69 -20.66
C LYS A 99 2.72 -4.44 -19.83
N THR A 100 3.46 -3.37 -20.10
CA THR A 100 4.66 -3.05 -19.32
C THR A 100 4.32 -2.81 -17.84
N ILE A 101 3.24 -2.06 -17.57
CA ILE A 101 2.74 -1.81 -16.21
C ILE A 101 2.32 -3.12 -15.55
N LYS A 102 1.57 -3.97 -16.27
CA LYS A 102 1.16 -5.29 -15.77
C LYS A 102 2.37 -6.14 -15.38
N THR A 103 3.40 -6.20 -16.23
CA THR A 103 4.61 -6.97 -15.91
C THR A 103 5.35 -6.41 -14.70
N ALA A 104 5.37 -5.08 -14.52
CA ALA A 104 5.95 -4.46 -13.34
C ALA A 104 5.20 -4.88 -12.06
N PHE A 105 3.86 -4.81 -12.07
CA PHE A 105 3.05 -5.26 -10.94
C PHE A 105 3.17 -6.76 -10.65
N GLU A 106 3.27 -7.60 -11.68
CA GLU A 106 3.51 -9.04 -11.49
C GLU A 106 4.87 -9.29 -10.81
N THR A 107 5.91 -8.55 -11.19
CA THR A 107 7.22 -8.65 -10.53
C THR A 107 7.20 -8.16 -9.08
N GLU A 108 6.52 -7.04 -8.80
CA GLU A 108 6.37 -6.52 -7.43
C GLU A 108 5.59 -7.49 -6.55
N LEU A 109 4.53 -8.10 -7.09
CA LEU A 109 3.71 -9.08 -6.36
C LEU A 109 4.53 -10.32 -6.01
N GLU A 110 5.37 -10.80 -6.93
CA GLU A 110 6.24 -11.95 -6.69
C GLU A 110 7.33 -11.64 -5.65
N GLU A 111 7.90 -10.44 -5.67
CA GLU A 111 8.84 -9.97 -4.64
C GLU A 111 8.17 -9.90 -3.26
N LEU A 112 6.96 -9.35 -3.19
CA LEU A 112 6.18 -9.27 -1.94
C LEU A 112 5.84 -10.65 -1.38
N LYS A 113 5.52 -11.63 -2.22
CA LYS A 113 5.30 -13.01 -1.78
C LYS A 113 6.54 -13.60 -1.13
N LYS A 114 7.71 -13.44 -1.73
CA LYS A 114 8.98 -13.91 -1.15
C LYS A 114 9.27 -13.24 0.19
N GLN A 115 9.02 -11.94 0.29
CA GLN A 115 9.19 -11.21 1.55
C GLN A 115 8.22 -11.69 2.63
N LEU A 116 6.97 -12.00 2.25
CA LEU A 116 5.98 -12.56 3.16
C LEU A 116 6.40 -13.94 3.68
N GLU A 117 6.85 -14.83 2.80
CA GLU A 117 7.36 -16.16 3.18
C GLU A 117 8.56 -16.07 4.13
N ALA A 118 9.53 -15.20 3.81
CA ALA A 118 10.69 -14.97 4.68
C ALA A 118 10.27 -14.43 6.06
N THR A 119 9.32 -13.50 6.10
CA THR A 119 8.78 -12.96 7.35
C THR A 119 8.09 -14.05 8.17
N GLN A 120 7.33 -14.92 7.52
CA GLN A 120 6.66 -16.03 8.20
C GLN A 120 7.65 -17.04 8.79
N GLN A 121 8.76 -17.31 8.09
CA GLN A 121 9.86 -18.11 8.64
C GLN A 121 10.48 -17.46 9.88
N LEU A 122 10.77 -16.16 9.83
CA LEU A 122 11.31 -15.42 10.98
C LEU A 122 10.36 -15.42 12.18
N ILE A 123 9.04 -15.37 11.96
CA ILE A 123 8.04 -15.49 13.03
C ILE A 123 8.16 -16.87 13.69
N ILE A 124 8.22 -17.95 12.91
CA ILE A 124 8.36 -19.33 13.42
C ILE A 124 9.67 -19.48 14.22
N GLU A 125 10.77 -18.93 13.73
CA GLU A 125 12.06 -18.96 14.43
C GLU A 125 12.00 -18.18 15.75
N ASN A 126 11.39 -17.00 15.77
CA ASN A 126 11.20 -16.23 17.00
C ASN A 126 10.33 -16.96 18.01
N GLU A 127 9.25 -17.61 17.58
CA GLU A 127 8.42 -18.44 18.47
C GLU A 127 9.24 -19.60 19.06
N LYS A 128 10.10 -20.23 18.26
CA LYS A 128 10.98 -21.30 18.72
C LYS A 128 11.98 -20.79 19.76
N ILE A 129 12.62 -19.65 19.51
CA ILE A 129 13.54 -19.01 20.45
C ILE A 129 12.80 -18.65 21.75
N GLY A 130 11.59 -18.11 21.66
CA GLY A 130 10.76 -17.81 22.82
C GLY A 130 10.49 -19.03 23.69
N LYS A 131 10.11 -20.17 23.09
CA LYS A 131 9.92 -21.45 23.80
C LYS A 131 11.21 -21.95 24.44
N GLN A 132 12.34 -21.84 23.76
CA GLN A 132 13.64 -22.24 24.32
C GLN A 132 14.04 -21.37 25.51
N LEU A 133 13.78 -20.06 25.42
CA LEU A 133 14.03 -19.12 26.51
C LEU A 133 13.17 -19.47 27.72
N GLU A 134 11.88 -19.71 27.53
CA GLU A 134 10.95 -20.11 28.60
C GLU A 134 11.40 -21.42 29.28
N GLN A 135 11.73 -22.44 28.49
CA GLN A 135 12.27 -23.71 28.99
C GLN A 135 13.57 -23.52 29.78
N SER A 136 14.43 -22.61 29.34
CA SER A 136 15.69 -22.31 30.04
C SER A 136 15.47 -21.53 31.35
N GLN A 137 14.41 -20.73 31.43
CA GLN A 137 14.09 -19.91 32.61
C GLN A 137 13.41 -20.70 33.72
N GLU A 138 12.53 -21.65 33.36
CA GLU A 138 11.77 -22.48 34.31
C GLU A 138 12.60 -23.10 35.46
N PRO A 139 13.80 -23.71 35.23
CA PRO A 139 14.59 -24.26 36.34
C PRO A 139 15.12 -23.19 37.29
N TYR A 140 15.47 -22.00 36.79
CA TYR A 140 15.93 -20.90 37.64
C TYR A 140 14.78 -20.35 38.47
N GLU A 141 13.59 -20.18 37.89
CA GLU A 141 12.41 -19.77 38.64
C GLU A 141 12.00 -20.78 39.72
N LYS A 142 12.10 -22.08 39.43
CA LYS A 142 11.88 -23.13 40.43
C LYS A 142 12.88 -23.01 41.57
N LYS A 143 14.16 -22.87 41.25
CA LYS A 143 15.22 -22.74 42.25
C LYS A 143 15.10 -21.47 43.10
N ILE A 144 14.71 -20.35 42.51
CA ILE A 144 14.43 -19.11 43.24
C ILE A 144 13.28 -19.32 44.23
N ARG A 145 12.18 -19.97 43.80
CA ARG A 145 11.05 -20.30 44.68
C ARG A 145 11.47 -21.22 45.82
N GLU A 146 12.23 -22.27 45.52
CA GLU A 146 12.74 -23.21 46.52
C GLU A 146 13.62 -22.53 47.57
N LEU A 147 14.64 -21.78 47.14
CA LEU A 147 15.52 -21.04 48.04
C LEU A 147 14.77 -19.99 48.88
N THR A 148 13.74 -19.36 48.31
CA THR A 148 12.87 -18.44 49.05
C THR A 148 12.09 -19.17 50.16
N LEU A 149 11.61 -20.38 49.89
CA LEU A 149 10.94 -21.20 50.91
C LEU A 149 11.90 -21.69 51.99
N GLU A 150 13.11 -22.10 51.63
CA GLU A 150 14.14 -22.48 52.62
C GLU A 150 14.53 -21.30 53.52
N LEU A 151 14.73 -20.12 52.93
CA LEU A 151 15.07 -18.91 53.68
C LEU A 151 13.97 -18.52 54.66
N THR A 152 12.70 -18.58 54.25
CA THR A 152 11.57 -18.28 55.14
C THR A 152 11.44 -19.31 56.25
N LYS A 153 11.64 -20.60 55.97
CA LYS A 153 11.69 -21.65 57.01
C LYS A 153 12.80 -21.40 58.02
N ALA A 154 14.01 -21.13 57.55
CA ALA A 154 15.16 -20.85 58.41
C ALA A 154 14.92 -19.62 59.31
N GLN A 155 14.31 -18.56 58.76
CA GLN A 155 13.89 -17.39 59.54
C GLN A 155 12.85 -17.74 60.62
N ILE A 156 11.86 -18.59 60.30
CA ILE A 156 10.87 -19.05 61.27
C ILE A 156 11.55 -19.87 62.38
N GLU A 157 12.42 -20.81 62.05
CA GLU A 157 13.17 -21.60 63.04
C GLU A 157 14.06 -20.73 63.92
N GLU A 158 14.75 -19.75 63.34
CA GLU A 158 15.56 -18.79 64.09
C GLU A 158 14.70 -17.98 65.07
N THR A 159 13.55 -17.48 64.64
CA THR A 159 12.64 -16.74 65.54
C THR A 159 12.07 -17.64 66.64
N LYS A 160 11.77 -18.90 66.33
CA LYS A 160 11.30 -19.89 67.32
C LYS A 160 12.38 -20.18 68.37
N ALA A 161 13.63 -20.41 67.95
CA ALA A 161 14.75 -20.63 68.86
C ALA A 161 15.01 -19.41 69.75
N LYS A 162 14.90 -18.19 69.19
CA LYS A 162 14.97 -16.94 69.96
C LYS A 162 13.86 -16.83 70.99
N GLN A 163 12.62 -17.19 70.65
CA GLN A 163 11.49 -17.20 71.57
C GLN A 163 11.69 -18.21 72.72
N GLU A 164 12.17 -19.41 72.41
CA GLU A 164 12.47 -20.44 73.42
C GLU A 164 13.59 -19.98 74.37
N LEU A 165 14.65 -19.38 73.84
CA LEU A 165 15.74 -18.81 74.64
C LEU A 165 15.23 -17.71 75.59
N ILE A 166 14.32 -16.86 75.13
CA ILE A 166 13.67 -15.83 75.98
C ILE A 166 12.85 -16.51 77.09
N GLY A 167 12.08 -17.55 76.76
CA GLY A 167 11.31 -18.33 77.74
C GLY A 167 12.20 -18.88 78.86
N LEU A 168 13.29 -19.57 78.50
CA LEU A 168 14.26 -20.11 79.47
C LEU A 168 14.91 -19.01 80.32
N LYS A 169 15.23 -17.85 79.73
CA LYS A 169 15.78 -16.70 80.46
C LYS A 169 14.80 -16.18 81.52
N ILE A 170 13.51 -16.11 81.18
CA ILE A 170 12.45 -15.68 82.10
C ILE A 170 12.34 -16.69 83.25
N GLU A 171 12.29 -17.99 82.97
CA GLU A 171 12.22 -19.05 84.00
C GLU A 171 13.39 -18.97 84.98
N GLN A 172 14.63 -18.84 84.48
CA GLN A 172 15.82 -18.67 85.34
C GLN A 172 15.75 -17.44 86.24
N LEU A 173 15.23 -16.31 85.74
CA LEU A 173 15.06 -15.10 86.55
C LEU A 173 13.98 -15.26 87.63
N VAL A 174 12.90 -15.98 87.31
CA VAL A 174 11.83 -16.30 88.28
C VAL A 174 12.35 -17.24 89.37
N GLU A 175 13.10 -18.29 89.02
CA GLU A 175 13.70 -19.20 90.00
C GLU A 175 14.72 -18.49 90.89
N LYS A 176 15.61 -17.67 90.32
CA LYS A 176 16.56 -16.85 91.10
C LYS A 176 15.86 -15.90 92.07
N LYS A 177 14.70 -15.36 91.70
CA LYS A 177 13.88 -14.54 92.62
C LYS A 177 13.29 -15.38 93.76
N LYS A 178 12.84 -16.61 93.50
CA LYS A 178 12.32 -17.52 94.53
C LYS A 178 13.40 -17.99 95.51
N GLN A 179 14.65 -18.12 95.06
CA GLN A 179 15.78 -18.54 95.89
C GLN A 179 16.44 -17.41 96.68
N LYS A 180 16.06 -16.15 96.47
CA LYS A 180 16.53 -15.03 97.31
C LYS A 180 15.76 -15.09 98.65
N PRO A 181 16.42 -15.38 99.79
CA PRO A 181 15.71 -15.36 101.06
C PRO A 181 15.16 -13.95 101.30
N GLN A 182 13.88 -13.85 101.62
CA GLN A 182 13.34 -12.68 102.28
C GLN A 182 14.13 -12.53 103.58
N ASN A 183 15.06 -11.57 103.63
CA ASN A 183 15.61 -11.13 104.90
C ASN A 183 14.42 -10.58 105.71
N PRO A 184 14.09 -11.17 106.87
CA PRO A 184 13.08 -10.60 107.73
C PRO A 184 13.67 -9.33 108.36
N GLN A 185 13.05 -8.18 108.08
CA GLN A 185 13.15 -6.99 108.92
C GLN A 185 12.01 -7.02 109.94
#